data_AF-A0A820J2K9-F1
#
_entry.id   AF-A0A820J2K9-F1
#
_cell.length_a   1.000
_cell.length_b   1.000
_cell.length_c   1.000
_cell.angle_alpha   90.00
_cell.angle_beta   90.00
_cell.angle_gamma   90.00
#
_symmetry.space_group_name_H-M   'P 1'
#
loop_
_entity.id
_entity.type
_entity.pdbx_description
1 polymer ?
#
loop_
_entity_poly.entity_id
_entity_poly.type
_entity_poly.pdbx_seq_one_letter_code
_entity_poly.pdbx_strand_id
1 'polypeptide(L)'
;MASSSQTICSERTSTANYKRNGSKKTYCKFHNDQHRKLLDEQLDWLTVDHDDLQQKLLDHESTPTYHPSMSVIDKWEQESIARIQNIAVLARRRLLQVLNQHVEE
;
A
#
# COMPACT_ATOMS: atom_id res chain seq x y z
N MET A 1 1.64 -38.46 5.89
CA MET A 1 1.36 -37.46 4.83
C MET A 1 2.60 -37.36 3.94
N ALA A 2 2.52 -37.85 2.71
CA ALA A 2 3.67 -37.92 1.81
C ALA A 2 4.07 -36.50 1.35
N SER A 3 5.24 -36.04 1.79
CA SER A 3 5.83 -34.79 1.32
C SER A 3 6.42 -35.03 -0.08
N SER A 4 5.62 -34.84 -1.13
CA SER A 4 6.08 -34.96 -2.51
C SER A 4 7.13 -33.88 -2.78
N SER A 5 8.39 -34.30 -2.84
CA SER A 5 9.49 -33.43 -3.26
C SER A 5 9.37 -33.16 -4.75
N GLN A 6 9.21 -31.89 -5.13
CA GLN A 6 9.05 -31.47 -6.52
C GLN A 6 10.43 -31.37 -7.17
N THR A 7 10.75 -32.32 -8.04
CA THR A 7 11.98 -32.32 -8.84
C THR A 7 11.83 -31.31 -9.97
N ILE A 8 12.81 -30.40 -10.12
CA ILE A 8 12.75 -29.32 -11.13
C ILE A 8 13.04 -29.83 -12.55
N CYS A 9 13.70 -30.96 -12.69
CA CYS A 9 14.00 -31.56 -14.00
C CYS A 9 12.80 -32.38 -14.50
N SER A 10 12.29 -32.04 -15.68
CA SER A 10 11.24 -32.78 -16.40
C SER A 10 11.74 -34.11 -16.97
N GLU A 11 13.05 -34.22 -17.25
CA GLU A 11 13.69 -35.43 -17.74
C GLU A 11 14.09 -36.33 -16.56
N ARG A 12 13.27 -37.35 -16.31
CA ARG A 12 13.32 -38.24 -15.15
C ARG A 12 14.39 -39.34 -15.30
N THR A 13 15.65 -38.99 -15.55
CA THR A 13 16.69 -40.01 -15.84
C THR A 13 18.05 -39.79 -15.18
N SER A 14 18.25 -38.75 -14.38
CA SER A 14 19.52 -38.54 -13.68
C SER A 14 19.50 -39.14 -12.26
N THR A 15 20.28 -40.19 -12.03
CA THR A 15 20.46 -40.88 -10.73
C THR A 15 21.09 -40.02 -9.65
N ALA A 16 21.71 -38.89 -10.01
CA ALA A 16 22.34 -37.97 -9.08
C ALA A 16 21.52 -36.68 -8.92
N ASN A 17 20.71 -36.62 -7.86
CA ASN A 17 20.00 -35.42 -7.43
C ASN A 17 20.63 -34.84 -6.17
N TYR A 18 20.52 -33.53 -5.99
CA TYR A 18 20.93 -32.85 -4.77
C TYR A 18 19.87 -31.83 -4.33
N LYS A 19 19.87 -31.52 -3.04
CA LYS A 19 19.01 -30.52 -2.43
C LYS A 19 19.90 -29.43 -1.86
N ARG A 20 19.66 -28.16 -2.20
CA ARG A 20 20.36 -27.06 -1.56
C ARG A 20 19.76 -26.85 -0.18
N ASN A 21 20.58 -26.49 0.81
CA ASN A 21 20.08 -26.24 2.15
C ASN A 21 19.04 -25.11 2.12
N GLY A 22 17.86 -25.33 2.72
CA GLY A 22 16.73 -24.39 2.68
C GLY A 22 15.80 -24.48 1.46
N SER A 23 16.11 -25.25 0.41
CA SER A 23 15.19 -25.41 -0.73
C SER A 23 14.14 -26.47 -0.46
N LYS A 24 12.88 -26.24 -0.86
CA LYS A 24 11.86 -27.32 -0.93
C LYS A 24 12.01 -28.18 -2.19
N LYS A 25 12.79 -27.69 -3.17
CA LYS A 25 12.99 -28.30 -4.49
C LYS A 25 14.29 -29.10 -4.55
N THR A 26 14.30 -30.16 -5.36
CA THR A 26 15.45 -31.01 -5.68
C THR A 26 15.93 -30.75 -7.10
N TYR A 27 17.25 -30.71 -7.28
CA TYR A 27 17.93 -30.37 -8.53
C TYR A 27 18.71 -31.58 -9.03
N CYS A 28 18.74 -31.79 -10.34
CA CYS A 28 19.61 -32.82 -10.91
C CYS A 28 21.03 -32.26 -11.12
N LYS A 29 22.04 -33.11 -10.98
CA LYS A 29 23.44 -32.71 -11.28
C LYS A 29 23.66 -32.46 -12.77
N PHE A 30 22.92 -33.13 -13.63
CA PHE A 30 23.11 -33.08 -15.08
C PHE A 30 22.73 -31.71 -15.68
N HIS A 31 21.62 -31.11 -15.22
CA HIS A 31 21.18 -29.78 -15.65
C HIS A 31 21.52 -28.68 -14.65
N ASN A 32 22.63 -28.84 -13.92
CA ASN A 32 23.00 -27.91 -12.85
C ASN A 32 23.14 -26.45 -13.35
N ASP A 33 23.76 -26.24 -14.50
CA ASP A 33 23.98 -24.89 -15.04
C ASP A 33 22.67 -24.25 -15.49
N GLN A 34 21.75 -25.03 -16.07
CA GLN A 34 20.41 -24.56 -16.43
C GLN A 34 19.60 -24.20 -15.18
N HIS A 35 19.64 -25.04 -14.15
CA HIS A 35 18.97 -24.76 -12.88
C HIS A 35 19.52 -23.51 -12.21
N ARG A 36 20.84 -23.33 -12.23
CA ARG A 36 21.49 -22.14 -11.70
C ARG A 36 21.08 -20.90 -12.48
N LYS A 37 21.09 -20.95 -13.81
CA LYS A 37 20.62 -19.84 -14.65
C LYS A 37 19.18 -19.45 -14.33
N LEU A 38 18.28 -20.43 -14.18
CA LEU A 38 16.89 -20.18 -13.80
C LEU A 38 16.76 -19.52 -12.41
N LEU A 39 17.63 -19.90 -11.46
CA LEU A 39 17.66 -19.27 -10.13
C LEU A 39 18.19 -17.84 -10.20
N ASP A 40 19.20 -17.59 -11.04
CA ASP A 40 19.75 -16.25 -11.27
C ASP A 40 18.66 -15.35 -11.89
N GLU A 41 17.93 -15.84 -12.91
CA GLU A 41 16.79 -15.12 -13.51
C GLU A 41 15.67 -14.82 -12.49
N GLN A 42 15.39 -15.76 -11.57
CA GLN A 42 14.42 -15.53 -10.49
C GLN A 42 14.90 -14.48 -9.49
N LEU A 43 16.20 -14.46 -9.19
CA LEU A 43 16.79 -13.49 -8.28
C LEU A 43 16.78 -12.09 -8.89
N ASP A 44 17.08 -11.97 -10.18
CA ASP A 44 17.01 -10.71 -10.92
C ASP A 44 15.58 -10.15 -10.87
N TRP A 45 14.57 -10.98 -11.16
CA TRP A 45 13.17 -10.57 -11.07
C TRP A 45 12.77 -10.12 -9.66
N LEU A 46 13.17 -10.88 -8.63
CA LEU A 46 12.90 -10.52 -7.23
C LEU A 46 13.55 -9.21 -6.82
N THR A 47 14.75 -8.93 -7.34
CA THR A 47 15.49 -7.69 -7.05
C THR A 47 14.77 -6.49 -7.66
N VAL A 48 14.32 -6.61 -8.92
CA VAL A 48 13.53 -5.56 -9.57
C VAL A 48 12.20 -5.32 -8.84
N ASP A 49 11.47 -6.38 -8.48
CA ASP A 49 10.20 -6.26 -7.75
C ASP A 49 10.39 -5.61 -6.37
N HIS A 50 11.48 -5.97 -5.68
CA HIS A 50 11.87 -5.37 -4.41
C HIS A 50 12.14 -3.87 -4.55
N ASP A 51 12.96 -3.47 -5.53
CA ASP A 51 13.36 -2.08 -5.73
C ASP A 51 12.16 -1.22 -6.14
N ASP A 52 11.28 -1.74 -7.01
CA ASP A 52 10.01 -1.11 -7.38
C ASP A 52 9.09 -0.90 -6.17
N LEU A 53 8.98 -1.90 -5.30
CA LEU A 53 8.18 -1.79 -4.08
C LEU A 53 8.76 -0.76 -3.12
N GLN A 54 10.09 -0.77 -2.93
CA GLN A 54 10.77 0.19 -2.09
C GLN A 54 10.56 1.62 -2.59
N GLN A 55 10.67 1.84 -3.91
CA GLN A 55 10.40 3.14 -4.50
C GLN A 55 8.95 3.60 -4.29
N LYS A 56 7.96 2.71 -4.52
CA LYS A 56 6.54 3.01 -4.27
C LYS A 56 6.26 3.40 -2.82
N LEU A 57 6.91 2.73 -1.86
CA LEU A 57 6.77 3.05 -0.44
C LEU A 57 7.36 4.43 -0.11
N LEU A 58 8.55 4.74 -0.63
CA LEU A 58 9.19 6.04 -0.46
C LEU A 58 8.36 7.17 -1.09
N ASP A 59 7.83 6.95 -2.29
CA ASP A 59 6.96 7.92 -2.97
C ASP A 59 5.70 8.18 -2.14
N HIS A 60 5.09 7.12 -1.59
CA HIS A 60 3.93 7.24 -0.71
C HIS A 60 4.22 7.99 0.60
N GLU A 61 5.34 7.70 1.27
CA GLU A 61 5.78 8.39 2.49
C GLU A 61 6.17 9.86 2.24
N SER A 62 6.60 10.19 1.03
CA SER A 62 6.98 11.57 0.68
C SER A 62 5.79 12.50 0.45
N THR A 63 4.59 11.97 0.14
CA THR A 63 3.37 12.77 -0.12
C THR A 63 2.10 12.31 0.64
N PRO A 64 2.13 12.02 1.95
CA PRO A 64 0.94 11.59 2.70
C PRO A 64 -0.15 12.67 2.77
N THR A 65 0.22 13.94 2.60
CA THR A 65 -0.68 15.09 2.61
C THR A 65 -1.43 15.33 1.29
N TYR A 66 -1.06 14.67 0.19
CA TYR A 66 -1.72 14.83 -1.11
C TYR A 66 -2.68 13.67 -1.45
N HIS A 67 -3.19 12.96 -0.45
CA HIS A 67 -4.26 12.00 -0.72
C HIS A 67 -5.56 12.76 -1.04
N PRO A 68 -6.32 12.40 -2.10
CA PRO A 68 -7.60 13.06 -2.43
C PRO A 68 -8.60 13.10 -1.28
N SER A 69 -8.53 12.17 -0.33
CA SER A 69 -9.37 12.23 0.89
C SER A 69 -9.02 13.39 1.80
N MET A 70 -7.76 13.83 1.85
CA MET A 70 -7.35 14.99 2.66
C MET A 70 -8.01 16.27 2.13
N SER A 71 -8.05 16.46 0.81
CA SER A 71 -8.73 17.63 0.22
C SER A 71 -10.25 17.62 0.46
N VAL A 72 -10.88 16.44 0.55
CA VAL A 72 -12.28 16.30 0.93
C VAL A 72 -12.49 16.69 2.40
N ILE A 73 -11.58 16.29 3.30
CA ILE A 73 -11.60 16.66 4.71
C ILE A 73 -11.43 18.17 4.87
N ASP A 74 -10.45 18.77 4.19
CA ASP A 74 -10.19 20.22 4.22
C ASP A 74 -11.42 21.02 3.75
N LYS A 75 -12.05 20.56 2.65
CA LYS A 75 -13.27 21.19 2.14
C LYS A 75 -14.42 21.09 3.14
N TRP A 76 -14.62 19.89 3.72
CA TRP A 76 -15.65 19.67 4.73
C TRP A 76 -15.45 20.55 5.97
N GLU A 77 -14.20 20.74 6.41
CA GLU A 77 -13.84 21.61 7.53
C GLU A 77 -14.21 23.07 7.22
N GLN A 78 -13.78 23.59 6.06
CA GLN A 78 -14.06 24.97 5.65
C GLN A 78 -15.56 25.25 5.57
N GLU A 79 -16.33 24.35 4.94
CA GLU A 79 -17.79 24.49 4.85
C GLU A 79 -18.46 24.49 6.23
N SER A 80 -17.95 23.67 7.15
CA SER A 80 -18.49 23.54 8.50
C SER A 80 -18.21 24.80 9.33
N ILE A 81 -17.01 25.36 9.25
CA ILE A 81 -16.66 26.65 9.87
C ILE A 81 -17.59 27.75 9.34
N ALA A 82 -17.77 27.86 8.02
CA ALA A 82 -18.63 28.87 7.41
C ALA A 82 -20.09 28.76 7.88
N ARG A 83 -20.63 27.54 7.98
CA ARG A 83 -21.98 27.29 8.50
C ARG A 83 -22.13 27.76 9.95
N ILE A 84 -21.20 27.39 10.82
CA ILE A 84 -21.23 27.76 12.24
C ILE A 84 -21.16 29.29 12.39
N GLN A 85 -20.26 29.95 11.65
CA GLN A 85 -20.14 31.40 11.66
C GLN A 85 -21.42 32.10 11.22
N ASN A 86 -22.06 31.63 10.14
CA ASN A 86 -23.31 32.20 9.65
C ASN A 86 -24.42 32.09 10.70
N ILE A 87 -24.61 30.91 11.29
CA ILE A 87 -25.60 30.68 12.34
C ILE A 87 -25.33 31.61 13.55
N ALA A 88 -24.08 31.77 13.96
CA ALA A 88 -23.72 32.68 15.05
C ALA A 88 -24.05 34.15 14.72
N VAL A 89 -23.81 34.59 13.49
CA VAL A 89 -24.18 35.95 13.03
C VAL A 89 -25.70 36.14 13.06
N LEU A 90 -26.46 35.17 12.55
CA LEU A 90 -27.93 35.21 12.57
C LEU A 90 -28.47 35.25 14.00
N ALA A 91 -27.93 34.43 14.90
CA ALA A 91 -28.32 34.40 16.31
C ALA A 91 -28.08 35.77 16.98
N ARG A 92 -26.90 36.37 16.77
CA ARG A 92 -26.59 37.72 17.29
C ARG A 92 -27.55 38.78 16.76
N ARG A 93 -27.86 38.77 15.45
CA ARG A 93 -28.81 39.71 14.84
C ARG A 93 -30.21 39.56 15.45
N ARG A 94 -30.68 38.33 15.60
CA ARG A 94 -32.01 38.05 16.17
C ARG A 94 -32.09 38.52 17.63
N LEU A 95 -31.04 38.31 18.41
CA LEU A 95 -30.99 38.82 19.78
C LEU A 95 -31.06 40.35 19.84
N LEU A 96 -30.29 41.04 19.00
CA LEU A 96 -30.32 42.51 18.93
C LEU A 96 -31.69 43.04 18.52
N GLN A 97 -32.38 42.38 17.58
CA GLN A 97 -33.74 42.76 17.19
C GLN A 97 -34.72 42.68 18.38
N VAL A 98 -34.67 41.57 19.13
CA VAL A 98 -35.53 41.38 20.32
C VAL A 98 -35.21 42.43 21.38
N LEU A 99 -33.93 42.69 21.63
CA LEU A 99 -33.52 43.70 22.61
C LEU A 99 -33.99 45.11 22.22
N ASN A 100 -33.81 45.50 20.96
CA ASN A 100 -34.26 46.81 20.48
C ASN A 100 -35.77 46.97 20.56
N GLN A 101 -36.53 45.91 20.27
CA GLN A 101 -37.99 45.95 20.36
C GLN A 101 -38.47 46.18 21.80
N HIS A 102 -37.78 45.64 22.80
CA HIS A 102 -38.08 45.87 24.22
C HIS A 102 -37.59 47.23 24.76
N VAL A 103 -36.74 47.95 24.03
CA VAL A 103 -36.27 49.29 24.42
C VAL A 103 -37.19 50.39 23.90
N GLU A 104 -37.97 50.12 22.85
CA GLU A 104 -38.94 51.07 22.29
C GLU A 104 -40.38 50.91 22.83
N GLU A 105 -40.62 49.95 23.73
CA GLU A 105 -41.85 49.83 24.55
C GLU A 105 -41.70 50.58 25.89
#